data_AF-A0A7W1MU96-F1
#
_entry.id   AF-A0A7W1MU96-F1
#
_cell.length_a   1.000
_cell.length_b   1.000
_cell.length_c   1.000
_cell.angle_alpha   90.00
_cell.angle_beta   90.00
_cell.angle_gamma   90.00
#
_symmetry.space_group_name_H-M   'P 1'
#
loop_
_entity.id
_entity.type
_entity.pdbx_description
1 polymer ?
#
loop_
_entity_poly.entity_id
_entity_poly.type
_entity_poly.pdbx_seq_one_letter_code
_entity_poly.pdbx_strand_id
1 'polypeptide(L)'
;MKSKDGFGAQLFLTQDAGVLQKWNTPELPKIAPVTKARRDLPILTVLLFAAPGTDRSGRADVMCDFIAHKPDGSLYGQQLNAVVWKREYPAHSGIQLSEGYMGIRIEPKDPAGTIRSRPECMTTSKKIDLVLKGTFQVLR
;
A
#
# COMPACT_ATOMS: atom_id res chain seq x y z
N MET A 1 -1.00 0.23 -12.50
CA MET A 1 0.34 0.15 -11.90
C MET A 1 1.22 1.29 -12.40
N LYS A 2 2.04 1.90 -11.54
CA LYS A 2 3.03 2.92 -11.90
C LYS A 2 4.42 2.29 -11.82
N SER A 3 5.37 2.72 -12.66
CA SER A 3 6.74 2.22 -12.62
C SER A 3 7.77 3.33 -12.86
N LYS A 4 8.99 3.11 -12.38
CA LYS A 4 10.18 3.93 -12.60
C LYS A 4 11.42 3.04 -12.47
N ASP A 5 12.36 3.13 -13.41
CA ASP A 5 13.63 2.38 -13.43
C ASP A 5 13.47 0.87 -13.12
N GLY A 6 12.45 0.27 -13.74
CA GLY A 6 12.08 -1.13 -13.60
C GLY A 6 11.35 -1.50 -12.31
N PHE A 7 11.35 -0.64 -11.28
CA PHE A 7 10.50 -0.86 -10.10
C PHE A 7 9.05 -0.47 -10.43
N GLY A 8 8.13 -1.41 -10.27
CA GLY A 8 6.69 -1.20 -10.45
C GLY A 8 5.95 -1.33 -9.13
N ALA A 9 4.99 -0.45 -8.87
CA ALA A 9 4.10 -0.56 -7.73
C ALA A 9 2.69 -0.03 -8.01
N GLN A 10 1.72 -0.55 -7.26
CA GLN A 10 0.33 -0.15 -7.27
C GLN A 10 -0.23 -0.19 -5.86
N LEU A 11 -0.84 0.91 -5.44
CA LEU A 11 -1.59 0.96 -4.20
C LEU A 11 -2.96 0.28 -4.37
N PHE A 12 -3.32 -0.56 -3.41
CA PHE A 12 -4.66 -1.06 -3.20
C PHE A 12 -5.16 -0.63 -1.83
N LEU A 13 -6.41 -0.17 -1.81
CA LEU A 13 -7.14 0.13 -0.59
C LEU A 13 -8.14 -0.99 -0.41
N THR A 14 -8.13 -1.70 0.71
CA THR A 14 -9.05 -2.82 0.93
C THR A 14 -9.54 -2.91 2.37
N GLN A 15 -10.77 -3.37 2.58
CA GLN A 15 -11.32 -3.68 3.90
C GLN A 15 -11.19 -5.18 4.23
N ASP A 16 -10.56 -5.97 3.35
CA ASP A 16 -10.30 -7.39 3.57
C ASP A 16 -9.07 -7.58 4.46
N ALA A 17 -9.30 -7.76 5.77
CA ALA A 17 -8.24 -8.02 6.74
C ALA A 17 -7.48 -9.33 6.45
N GLY A 18 -8.07 -10.29 5.72
CA GLY A 18 -7.45 -11.56 5.38
C GLY A 18 -6.59 -11.52 4.11
N VAL A 19 -6.41 -10.35 3.47
CA VAL A 19 -5.74 -10.23 2.17
C VAL A 19 -4.32 -10.81 2.17
N LEU A 20 -3.54 -10.59 3.24
CA LEU A 20 -2.17 -11.13 3.34
C LEU A 20 -2.16 -12.66 3.46
N GLN A 21 -3.10 -13.23 4.21
CA GLN A 21 -3.19 -14.68 4.36
C GLN A 21 -3.62 -15.33 3.03
N LYS A 22 -4.61 -14.76 2.36
CA LYS A 22 -5.09 -15.20 1.05
C LYS A 22 -4.02 -15.09 -0.03
N TRP A 23 -3.15 -14.08 0.04
CA TRP A 23 -2.04 -13.91 -0.91
C TRP A 23 -1.05 -15.09 -0.89
N ASN A 24 -0.94 -15.76 0.26
CA ASN A 24 -0.01 -16.88 0.44
C ASN A 24 -0.65 -18.25 0.13
N THR A 25 -1.87 -18.30 -0.41
CA THR A 25 -2.49 -19.55 -0.84
C THR A 25 -2.25 -19.80 -2.34
N PRO A 26 -2.38 -21.06 -2.82
CA PRO A 26 -2.27 -21.38 -4.25
C PRO A 26 -3.39 -20.76 -5.11
N GLU A 27 -4.50 -20.33 -4.50
CA GLU A 27 -5.59 -19.68 -5.22
C GLU A 27 -5.20 -18.26 -5.63
N LEU A 28 -5.60 -17.83 -6.83
CA LEU A 28 -5.33 -16.47 -7.28
C LEU A 28 -6.01 -15.46 -6.33
N PRO A 29 -5.23 -14.65 -5.59
CA PRO A 29 -5.79 -13.77 -4.59
C PRO A 29 -6.59 -12.64 -5.25
N LYS A 30 -7.88 -12.56 -4.91
CA LYS A 30 -8.75 -11.46 -5.32
C LYS A 30 -8.67 -10.34 -4.29
N ILE A 31 -8.03 -9.23 -4.65
CA ILE A 31 -8.04 -8.02 -3.82
C ILE A 31 -9.24 -7.17 -4.22
N ALA A 32 -10.24 -7.06 -3.33
CA ALA A 32 -11.38 -6.19 -3.54
C ALA A 32 -11.02 -4.73 -3.18
N PRO A 33 -10.97 -3.80 -4.14
CA PRO A 33 -10.66 -2.41 -3.85
C PRO A 33 -11.84 -1.72 -3.16
N VAL A 34 -11.53 -0.90 -2.16
CA VAL A 34 -12.49 -0.03 -1.48
C VAL A 34 -12.57 1.29 -2.22
N THR A 35 -13.74 1.54 -2.80
CA THR A 35 -14.09 2.85 -3.37
C THR A 35 -15.02 3.64 -2.45
N LYS A 36 -15.74 2.94 -1.55
CA LYS A 36 -16.61 3.50 -0.52
C LYS A 36 -16.26 2.86 0.83
N ALA A 37 -15.83 3.68 1.78
CA ALA A 37 -15.47 3.21 3.11
C ALA A 37 -16.70 3.16 4.02
N ARG A 38 -16.85 2.01 4.68
CA ARG A 38 -17.68 1.91 5.88
C ARG A 38 -16.91 2.48 7.07
N ARG A 39 -17.60 3.23 7.93
CA ARG A 39 -17.07 3.72 9.21
C ARG A 39 -16.75 2.53 10.13
N ASP A 40 -15.80 2.74 11.03
CA ASP A 40 -15.31 1.79 12.03
C ASP A 40 -14.69 0.48 11.50
N LEU A 41 -14.63 0.30 10.17
CA LEU A 41 -13.94 -0.82 9.54
C LEU A 41 -12.56 -0.37 9.02
N PRO A 42 -11.47 -1.12 9.31
CA PRO A 42 -10.13 -0.76 8.88
C PRO A 42 -10.00 -0.90 7.36
N ILE A 43 -9.42 0.12 6.73
CA ILE A 43 -8.99 0.13 5.34
C ILE A 43 -7.48 -0.04 5.32
N LEU A 44 -7.00 -1.13 4.74
CA LEU A 44 -5.59 -1.41 4.58
C LEU A 44 -5.05 -0.75 3.31
N THR A 45 -3.88 -0.13 3.41
CA THR A 45 -3.14 0.48 2.29
C THR A 45 -2.03 -0.46 1.80
N VAL A 46 -2.42 -1.59 1.19
CA VAL A 46 -1.45 -2.59 0.72
C VAL A 46 -0.90 -2.23 -0.66
N LEU A 47 0.33 -2.67 -0.95
CA LEU A 47 0.98 -2.45 -2.24
C LEU A 47 1.15 -3.76 -2.98
N LEU A 48 0.82 -3.76 -4.26
CA LEU A 48 1.36 -4.74 -5.20
C LEU A 48 2.60 -4.15 -5.84
N PHE A 49 3.73 -4.85 -5.80
CA PHE A 49 4.98 -4.35 -6.34
C PHE A 49 5.79 -5.43 -7.06
N ALA A 50 6.67 -5.02 -7.96
CA ALA A 50 7.51 -5.90 -8.75
C ALA A 50 8.87 -5.27 -9.03
N ALA A 51 9.89 -6.13 -9.17
CA ALA A 51 11.26 -5.76 -9.54
C ALA A 51 11.84 -4.60 -8.70
N PRO A 52 11.82 -4.70 -7.35
CA PRO A 52 12.34 -3.65 -6.45
C PRO A 52 13.84 -3.41 -6.61
N GLY A 53 14.55 -4.33 -7.26
CA GLY A 53 16.00 -4.45 -7.18
C GLY A 53 16.39 -5.18 -5.90
N THR A 54 17.45 -5.97 -5.99
CA THR A 54 17.96 -6.75 -4.88
C THR A 54 19.44 -6.45 -4.65
N ASP A 55 19.90 -6.62 -3.43
CA ASP A 55 21.33 -6.61 -3.12
C ASP A 55 22.03 -7.90 -3.60
N ARG A 56 23.33 -8.03 -3.29
CA ARG A 56 24.15 -9.20 -3.66
C ARG A 56 23.67 -10.51 -3.02
N SER A 57 22.85 -10.44 -1.97
CA SER A 57 22.25 -11.59 -1.30
C SER A 57 20.83 -11.91 -1.80
N GLY A 58 20.35 -11.22 -2.84
CA GLY A 58 19.00 -11.40 -3.37
C GLY A 58 17.91 -10.76 -2.50
N ARG A 59 18.27 -9.93 -1.52
CA ARG A 59 17.30 -9.27 -0.64
C ARG A 59 16.83 -7.96 -1.23
N ALA A 60 15.52 -7.71 -1.13
CA ALA A 60 14.93 -6.41 -1.42
C ALA A 60 14.69 -5.65 -0.12
N ASP A 61 14.84 -4.33 -0.19
CA ASP A 61 14.50 -3.38 0.87
C ASP A 61 13.61 -2.29 0.26
N VAL A 62 12.34 -2.35 0.61
CA VAL A 62 11.30 -1.42 0.16
C VAL A 62 10.70 -0.77 1.39
N MET A 63 10.77 0.56 1.43
CA MET A 63 10.18 1.38 2.47
C MET A 63 9.18 2.35 1.86
N CYS A 64 8.12 2.70 2.58
CA CYS A 64 7.20 3.73 2.12
C CYS A 64 6.79 4.68 3.25
N ASP A 65 6.57 5.92 2.87
CA ASP A 65 5.85 6.90 3.68
C ASP A 65 4.39 6.87 3.26
N PHE A 66 3.53 6.42 4.16
CA PHE A 66 2.07 6.42 3.95
C PHE A 66 1.48 7.70 4.51
N ILE A 67 0.81 8.48 3.67
CA ILE A 67 0.15 9.72 4.10
C ILE A 67 -1.29 9.71 3.60
N ALA A 68 -2.24 9.90 4.50
CA ALA A 68 -3.66 10.04 4.19
C ALA A 68 -4.13 11.47 4.50
N HIS A 69 -4.93 12.05 3.62
CA HIS A 69 -5.49 13.39 3.75
C HIS A 69 -7.02 13.35 3.75
N LYS A 70 -7.60 14.20 4.60
CA LYS A 70 -9.03 14.49 4.69
C LYS A 70 -9.55 15.17 3.40
N PRO A 71 -10.88 15.27 3.22
CA PRO A 71 -11.45 15.89 2.02
C PRO A 71 -11.08 17.37 1.86
N ASP A 72 -10.86 18.06 2.98
CA ASP A 72 -10.39 19.45 3.05
C ASP A 72 -8.88 19.61 2.78
N GLY A 73 -8.16 18.51 2.57
CA GLY A 73 -6.72 18.48 2.33
C GLY A 73 -5.87 18.45 3.59
N SER A 74 -6.45 18.56 4.78
CA SER A 74 -5.70 18.43 6.04
C SER A 74 -5.25 16.98 6.27
N LEU A 75 -4.21 16.79 7.10
CA LEU A 75 -3.68 15.46 7.40
C LEU A 75 -4.75 14.63 8.13
N TYR A 76 -5.01 13.43 7.61
CA TYR A 76 -5.79 12.42 8.30
C TYR A 76 -4.90 11.61 9.24
N GLY A 77 -3.77 11.13 8.72
CA GLY A 77 -2.79 10.35 9.46
C GLY A 77 -1.61 9.97 8.56
N GLN A 78 -0.50 9.59 9.17
CA GLN A 78 0.70 9.18 8.46
C GLN A 78 1.45 8.06 9.18
N GLN A 79 2.20 7.29 8.40
CA GLN A 79 3.17 6.33 8.87
C GLN A 79 4.42 6.45 8.01
N LEU A 80 5.46 7.05 8.58
CA LEU A 80 6.72 7.32 7.89
C LEU A 80 7.69 6.14 8.07
N ASN A 81 8.56 5.93 7.08
CA ASN A 81 9.60 4.92 7.07
C ASN A 81 9.04 3.50 7.32
N ALA A 82 7.84 3.22 6.83
CA ALA A 82 7.23 1.91 7.01
C ALA A 82 7.97 0.87 6.17
N VAL A 83 8.44 -0.19 6.82
CA VAL A 83 9.06 -1.33 6.13
C VAL A 83 7.96 -2.09 5.39
N VAL A 84 7.94 -1.99 4.06
CA VAL A 84 6.98 -2.69 3.19
C VAL A 84 7.47 -4.09 2.86
N TRP A 85 8.78 -4.23 2.65
CA TRP A 85 9.44 -5.51 2.41
C TRP A 85 10.91 -5.43 2.81
N LYS A 86 11.42 -6.38 3.59
CA LYS A 86 12.84 -6.43 3.95
C LYS A 86 13.38 -7.85 4.12
N ARG A 87 13.26 -8.63 3.05
CA ARG A 87 13.73 -10.02 2.99
C ARG A 87 14.14 -10.42 1.58
N GLU A 88 14.58 -11.67 1.44
CA GLU A 88 14.84 -12.28 0.14
C GLU A 88 13.65 -12.07 -0.79
N TYR A 89 13.92 -11.50 -1.97
CA TYR A 89 12.91 -11.32 -3.00
C TYR A 89 12.91 -12.56 -3.88
N PRO A 90 11.77 -13.27 -4.06
CA PRO A 90 11.81 -14.56 -4.71
C PRO A 90 12.20 -14.41 -6.19
N ALA A 91 13.28 -15.10 -6.59
CA ALA A 91 13.98 -14.93 -7.87
C ALA A 91 13.10 -15.13 -9.13
N HIS A 92 12.03 -15.93 -9.01
CA HIS A 92 11.08 -16.22 -10.08
C HIS A 92 9.66 -15.71 -9.80
N SER A 93 9.48 -14.95 -8.72
CA SER A 93 8.17 -14.42 -8.38
C SER A 93 7.91 -13.12 -9.13
N GLY A 94 6.73 -13.04 -9.74
CA GLY A 94 6.24 -11.83 -10.39
C GLY A 94 5.88 -10.75 -9.36
N ILE A 95 4.65 -10.28 -9.40
CA ILE A 95 4.14 -9.28 -8.46
C ILE A 95 4.10 -9.86 -7.04
N GLN A 96 4.54 -9.08 -6.05
CA GLN A 96 4.45 -9.37 -4.62
C GLN A 96 3.45 -8.44 -3.93
N LEU A 97 2.88 -8.89 -2.82
CA LEU A 97 2.11 -8.07 -1.90
C LEU A 97 3.01 -7.55 -0.78
N SER A 98 2.81 -6.29 -0.40
CA SER A 98 3.46 -5.67 0.75
C SER A 98 3.18 -6.44 2.05
N GLU A 99 4.19 -6.61 2.89
CA GLU A 99 4.01 -7.14 4.25
C GLU A 99 3.67 -6.01 5.23
N GLY A 100 4.31 -4.85 5.06
CA GLY A 100 3.94 -3.62 5.78
C GLY A 100 2.86 -2.82 5.06
N TYR A 101 1.96 -2.24 5.84
CA TYR A 101 0.87 -1.39 5.38
C TYR A 101 0.45 -0.41 6.47
N MET A 102 -0.22 0.69 6.09
CA MET A 102 -0.92 1.56 7.03
C MET A 102 -2.41 1.21 7.04
N GLY A 103 -2.99 1.06 8.24
CA GLY A 103 -4.44 0.94 8.43
C GLY A 103 -5.08 2.32 8.61
N ILE A 104 -6.18 2.59 7.90
CA ILE A 104 -7.00 3.78 8.05
C ILE A 104 -8.35 3.35 8.63
N ARG A 105 -8.76 3.93 9.76
CA ARG A 105 -10.08 3.71 10.35
C ARG A 105 -10.84 5.02 10.37
N ILE A 106 -11.98 5.06 9.67
CA ILE A 106 -12.87 6.22 9.63
C ILE A 106 -13.77 6.20 10.85
N GLU A 107 -13.60 7.15 11.75
CA GLU A 107 -14.38 7.29 12.99
C GLU A 107 -15.76 7.91 12.69
N PRO A 108 -16.75 7.77 13.60
CA PRO A 108 -18.09 8.33 13.41
C PRO A 108 -18.11 9.84 13.15
N LYS A 109 -17.20 10.58 13.81
CA LYS A 109 -17.09 12.05 13.72
C LYS A 109 -16.28 12.54 12.51
N ASP A 110 -15.64 11.64 11.75
CA ASP A 110 -14.83 12.07 10.61
C ASP A 110 -15.69 12.62 9.49
N PRO A 111 -15.21 13.68 8.79
CA PRO A 111 -15.97 14.31 7.74
C PRO A 111 -16.25 13.33 6.59
N ALA A 112 -17.49 13.33 6.13
CA ALA A 112 -17.83 12.67 4.87
C ALA A 112 -17.12 13.37 3.69
N GLY A 113 -16.75 12.63 2.66
CA GLY A 113 -16.00 13.15 1.52
C GLY A 113 -14.95 12.18 1.00
N THR A 114 -14.17 12.64 0.03
CA THR A 114 -13.10 11.82 -0.56
C THR A 114 -11.83 11.93 0.26
N ILE A 115 -11.40 10.80 0.85
CA ILE A 115 -10.09 10.67 1.48
C ILE A 115 -9.06 10.29 0.43
N ARG A 116 -7.87 10.90 0.51
CA ARG A 116 -6.76 10.66 -0.43
C ARG A 116 -5.59 10.01 0.30
N SER A 117 -5.21 8.81 -0.11
CA SER A 117 -4.00 8.13 0.32
C SER A 117 -2.90 8.29 -0.72
N ARG A 118 -1.70 8.68 -0.27
CA ARG A 118 -0.53 8.94 -1.10
C ARG A 118 0.71 8.30 -0.47
N PRO A 119 0.94 7.00 -0.72
CA PRO A 119 2.21 6.37 -0.40
C PRO A 119 3.32 6.91 -1.30
N GLU A 120 4.47 7.20 -0.72
CA GLU A 120 5.71 7.45 -1.43
C GLU A 120 6.69 6.35 -1.08
N CYS A 121 7.05 5.55 -2.07
CA CYS A 121 7.83 4.34 -1.86
C CYS A 121 9.23 4.48 -2.42
N MET A 122 10.20 4.12 -1.60
CA MET A 122 11.61 4.09 -1.96
C MET A 122 12.16 2.67 -1.91
N THR A 123 13.05 2.34 -2.84
CA THR A 123 13.86 1.12 -2.74
C THR A 123 15.30 1.48 -2.46
N THR A 124 15.91 0.88 -1.42
CA THR A 124 17.28 1.21 -1.01
C THR A 124 18.30 0.84 -2.10
N SER A 125 18.06 -0.28 -2.80
CA SER A 125 18.96 -0.81 -3.82
C SER A 125 19.01 0.04 -5.09
N LYS A 126 17.89 0.66 -5.48
CA LYS A 126 17.82 1.48 -6.71
C LYS A 126 17.68 3.00 -6.43
N LYS A 127 17.45 3.41 -5.17
CA LYS A 127 17.18 4.81 -4.77
C LYS A 127 16.05 5.45 -5.58
N ILE A 128 14.98 4.68 -5.84
CA ILE A 128 13.85 5.12 -6.66
C ILE A 128 12.71 5.56 -5.77
N ASP A 129 12.34 6.83 -5.84
CA ASP A 129 11.10 7.32 -5.25
C ASP A 129 9.92 7.18 -6.23
N LEU A 130 8.88 6.50 -5.78
CA LEU A 130 7.67 6.23 -6.55
C LEU A 130 6.42 6.65 -5.74
N VAL A 131 5.88 7.82 -6.09
CA VAL A 131 4.62 8.31 -5.52
C VAL A 131 3.43 7.59 -6.14
N LEU A 132 2.61 6.97 -5.29
CA LEU A 132 1.35 6.30 -5.61
C LEU A 132 0.18 7.14 -5.10
N LYS A 133 -1.02 6.89 -5.65
CA LYS A 133 -2.25 7.59 -5.25
C LYS A 133 -3.42 6.62 -5.21
N GLY A 134 -4.27 6.76 -4.21
CA GLY A 134 -5.53 6.05 -4.08
C GLY A 134 -6.53 6.90 -3.33
N THR A 135 -7.81 6.69 -3.60
CA THR A 135 -8.89 7.45 -2.97
C THR A 135 -10.05 6.55 -2.63
N PHE A 136 -10.77 6.89 -1.57
CA PHE A 136 -12.05 6.26 -1.24
C PHE A 136 -13.02 7.31 -0.71
N GLN A 137 -14.31 7.05 -0.87
CA GLN A 137 -15.37 7.93 -0.41
C GLN A 137 -15.87 7.52 0.97
N VAL A 138 -15.91 8.46 1.91
CA VAL A 138 -16.65 8.32 3.16
C VAL A 138 -18.07 8.84 2.94
N LEU A 139 -19.05 7.98 3.21
CA LEU A 139 -20.45 8.37 3.15
C LEU A 139 -20.88 9.01 4.48
N ARG A 140 -21.95 9.82 4.43
CA ARG A 140 -22.59 10.33 5.63
C ARG A 140 -23.17 9.19 6.44
#